data_AF-A0AAD7MMY6-F1
#
_entry.id   AF-A0AAD7MMY6-F1
#
_cell.length_a   1.000
_cell.length_b   1.000
_cell.length_c   1.000
_cell.angle_alpha   90.00
_cell.angle_beta   90.00
_cell.angle_gamma   90.00
#
_symmetry.space_group_name_H-M   'P 1'
#
loop_
_entity.id
_entity.type
_entity.pdbx_description
1 polymer ?
#
loop_
_entity_poly.entity_id
_entity_poly.type
_entity_poly.pdbx_seq_one_letter_code
_entity_poly.pdbx_strand_id
1 'polypeptide(L)'
;MSFSLLANELVLLVIAYIPPSGIEAFTLIDTRCHALSLPALTMHLKHKHHAAAMHARFPHYPSPNYIGRNALVEKGLLEQGMLPNLEYLQLNGDLHWLRAQTPEIAAEHIWERGRAASPEAVHKLIADAERLGLMLPAGFATFIGSQELVERLHLGGNTIGLGELFKCTSEQDGGKGGHVVRFMCDRQDRSYWGLYTDTAGHSCVVHATDWSDFSCGCCVVEYPQTPVVHEAIAEADADLRFICVNAEWEEWMAGMYLDGWIWGTLWAGREVVGREMEYVQYFGKPAQPRSQPS
;
A
#
# COMPACT_ATOMS: atom_id res chain seq x y z
N MET A 1 2.06 20.68 32.14
CA MET A 1 0.72 21.18 31.76
C MET A 1 -0.26 20.05 32.02
N SER A 2 -1.39 20.29 32.68
CA SER A 2 -2.31 19.21 33.06
C SER A 2 -3.39 19.02 32.00
N PHE A 3 -3.43 17.85 31.34
CA PHE A 3 -4.49 17.51 30.38
C PHE A 3 -5.87 17.50 31.03
N SER A 4 -5.94 17.26 32.34
CA SER A 4 -7.18 17.30 33.13
C SER A 4 -7.88 18.67 33.11
N LEU A 5 -7.17 19.77 32.81
CA LEU A 5 -7.73 21.12 32.75
C LEU A 5 -8.17 21.56 31.35
N LEU A 6 -7.82 20.80 30.31
CA LEU A 6 -8.24 21.11 28.94
C LEU A 6 -9.70 20.74 28.73
N ALA A 7 -10.39 21.40 27.81
CA ALA A 7 -11.73 21.00 27.35
C ALA A 7 -11.66 19.69 26.54
N ASN A 8 -12.76 18.92 26.48
CA ASN A 8 -12.77 17.61 25.78
C ASN A 8 -12.37 17.76 24.31
N GLU A 9 -12.81 18.85 23.68
CA GLU A 9 -12.56 19.20 22.29
C GLU A 9 -11.07 19.39 22.03
N LEU A 10 -10.34 20.00 22.98
CA LEU A 10 -8.89 20.17 22.88
C LEU A 10 -8.15 18.86 23.08
N VAL A 11 -8.64 17.98 23.96
CA VAL A 11 -8.05 16.64 24.14
C VAL A 11 -8.28 15.78 22.90
N LEU A 12 -9.48 15.81 22.31
CA LEU A 12 -9.78 15.14 21.05
C LEU A 12 -8.95 15.68 19.89
N LEU A 13 -8.72 17.00 19.85
CA LEU A 13 -7.81 17.61 18.90
C LEU A 13 -6.39 17.05 19.07
N VAL A 14 -5.88 16.99 20.31
CA VAL A 14 -4.57 16.40 20.60
C VAL A 14 -4.51 14.93 20.15
N ILE A 15 -5.51 14.12 20.48
CA ILE A 15 -5.59 12.71 20.04
C ILE A 15 -5.52 12.60 18.52
N ALA A 16 -6.20 13.49 17.79
CA ALA A 16 -6.19 13.50 16.33
C ALA A 16 -4.82 13.87 15.71
N TYR A 17 -3.91 14.48 16.49
CA TYR A 17 -2.55 14.82 16.05
C TYR A 17 -1.48 13.91 16.67
N ILE A 18 -1.84 13.02 17.60
CA ILE A 18 -0.91 12.05 18.17
C ILE A 18 -0.79 10.87 17.19
N PRO A 19 0.43 10.45 16.82
CA PRO A 19 0.61 9.24 16.03
C PRO A 19 0.02 8.03 16.79
N PRO A 20 -0.73 7.10 16.18
CA PRO A 20 -1.21 5.88 16.83
C PRO A 20 -0.26 5.18 17.80
N SER A 21 1.04 5.11 17.50
CA SER A 21 2.05 4.61 18.46
C SER A 21 2.12 5.40 19.78
N GLY A 22 1.85 6.71 19.76
CA GLY A 22 1.73 7.57 20.92
C GLY A 22 0.36 7.55 21.61
N ILE A 23 -0.68 7.01 20.95
CA ILE A 23 -2.03 6.91 21.53
C ILE A 23 -2.01 5.95 22.73
N GLU A 24 -1.29 4.83 22.63
CA GLU A 24 -1.12 3.90 23.76
C GLU A 24 -0.57 4.64 24.99
N ALA A 25 0.49 5.45 24.83
CA ALA A 25 1.08 6.24 25.90
C ALA A 25 0.12 7.34 26.41
N PHE A 26 -0.61 7.99 25.51
CA PHE A 26 -1.58 9.04 25.87
C PHE A 26 -2.73 8.50 26.74
N THR A 27 -3.14 7.26 26.51
CA THR A 27 -4.19 6.62 27.31
C THR A 27 -3.77 6.36 28.77
N LEU A 28 -2.46 6.39 29.07
CA LEU A 28 -1.93 6.18 30.41
C LEU A 28 -1.90 7.45 31.28
N ILE A 29 -2.22 8.61 30.71
CA ILE A 29 -2.15 9.89 31.44
C ILE A 29 -3.21 9.95 32.56
N ASP A 30 -4.48 9.71 32.21
CA ASP A 30 -5.59 9.62 33.16
C ASP A 30 -6.81 8.90 32.52
N THR A 31 -7.81 8.57 33.34
CA THR A 31 -9.03 7.86 32.90
C THR A 31 -9.81 8.61 31.81
N ARG A 32 -9.73 9.95 31.79
CA ARG A 32 -10.43 10.77 30.79
C ARG A 32 -9.71 10.70 29.45
N CYS A 33 -8.38 10.82 29.43
CA CYS A 33 -7.56 10.65 28.25
C CYS A 33 -7.73 9.25 27.67
N HIS A 34 -7.77 8.21 28.53
CA HIS A 34 -8.11 6.85 28.11
C HIS A 34 -9.47 6.78 27.41
N ALA A 35 -10.54 7.25 28.06
CA ALA A 35 -11.90 7.17 27.52
C ALA A 35 -12.05 7.92 26.18
N LEU A 36 -11.45 9.11 26.05
CA LEU A 36 -11.48 9.90 24.81
C LEU A 36 -10.64 9.28 23.69
N SER A 37 -9.61 8.50 24.03
CA SER A 37 -8.73 7.84 23.05
C SER A 37 -9.24 6.48 22.58
N LEU A 38 -10.24 5.90 23.25
CA LEU A 38 -10.72 4.54 22.96
C LEU A 38 -11.02 4.28 21.46
N PRO A 39 -11.68 5.17 20.71
CA PRO A 39 -11.93 4.92 19.29
C PRO A 39 -10.63 4.78 18.48
N ALA A 40 -9.69 5.72 18.68
CA ALA A 40 -8.42 5.72 17.96
C ALA A 40 -7.49 4.58 18.41
N LEU A 41 -7.47 4.26 19.71
CA LEU A 41 -6.76 3.11 20.26
C LEU A 41 -7.31 1.79 19.70
N THR A 42 -8.64 1.65 19.62
CA THR A 42 -9.27 0.44 19.08
C THR A 42 -8.89 0.23 17.62
N MET A 43 -8.91 1.29 16.82
CA MET A 43 -8.47 1.25 15.43
C MET A 43 -6.99 0.86 15.31
N HIS A 44 -6.12 1.48 16.11
CA HIS A 44 -4.69 1.16 16.14
C HIS A 44 -4.42 -0.30 16.51
N LEU A 45 -5.07 -0.80 17.57
CA LEU A 45 -4.95 -2.19 18.00
C LEU A 45 -5.47 -3.16 16.94
N LYS A 46 -6.61 -2.84 16.28
CA LYS A 46 -7.12 -3.64 15.17
C LYS A 46 -6.10 -3.73 14.04
N HIS A 47 -5.50 -2.61 13.65
CA HIS A 47 -4.47 -2.59 12.62
C HIS A 47 -3.24 -3.41 13.01
N LYS A 48 -2.74 -3.24 14.25
CA LYS A 48 -1.59 -4.01 14.78
C LYS A 48 -1.87 -5.53 14.83
N HIS A 49 -3.08 -5.91 15.23
CA HIS A 49 -3.51 -7.31 15.26
C HIS A 49 -3.63 -7.89 13.85
N HIS A 50 -4.18 -7.12 12.92
CA HIS A 50 -4.28 -7.50 11.52
C HIS A 50 -2.89 -7.70 10.90
N ALA A 51 -1.97 -6.74 11.08
CA ALA A 51 -0.60 -6.86 10.61
C ALA A 51 0.12 -8.08 11.19
N ALA A 52 -0.03 -8.34 12.50
CA ALA A 52 0.51 -9.53 13.13
C ALA A 52 -0.08 -10.83 12.54
N ALA A 53 -1.39 -10.84 12.25
CA ALA A 53 -2.04 -11.98 11.60
C ALA A 53 -1.50 -12.22 10.19
N MET A 54 -1.23 -11.17 9.41
CA MET A 54 -0.67 -11.30 8.06
C MET A 54 0.79 -11.77 8.10
N HIS A 55 1.61 -11.25 9.01
CA HIS A 55 2.99 -11.71 9.21
C HIS A 55 3.11 -13.13 9.76
N ALA A 56 2.07 -13.63 10.44
CA ALA A 56 2.01 -15.03 10.86
C ALA A 56 1.67 -15.98 9.69
N ARG A 57 1.04 -15.47 8.63
CA ARG A 57 0.63 -16.27 7.45
C ARG A 57 1.69 -16.29 6.37
N PHE A 58 2.23 -15.12 6.05
CA PHE A 58 3.21 -14.96 4.99
C PHE A 58 4.55 -14.54 5.59
N PRO A 59 5.68 -15.04 5.06
CA PRO A 59 6.98 -14.47 5.36
C PRO A 59 6.95 -12.95 5.21
N HIS A 60 7.53 -12.25 6.17
CA HIS A 60 7.61 -10.79 6.13
C HIS A 60 8.80 -10.37 5.27
N TYR A 61 8.58 -9.46 4.32
CA TYR A 61 9.66 -8.86 3.57
C TYR A 61 10.33 -7.77 4.42
N PRO A 62 11.62 -7.89 4.78
CA PRO A 62 12.26 -7.04 5.79
C PRO A 62 12.49 -5.58 5.34
N SER A 63 12.20 -5.25 4.09
CA SER A 63 12.37 -3.91 3.55
C SER A 63 11.21 -3.59 2.62
N PRO A 64 10.40 -2.56 2.86
CA PRO A 64 9.35 -2.19 1.91
C PRO A 64 9.94 -2.02 0.50
N ASN A 65 9.50 -2.85 -0.45
CA ASN A 65 9.92 -2.79 -1.85
C ASN A 65 9.18 -1.63 -2.55
N TYR A 66 9.35 -0.42 -2.03
CA TYR A 66 8.79 0.79 -2.62
C TYR A 66 9.75 1.34 -3.66
N ILE A 67 9.18 1.88 -4.74
CA ILE A 67 9.93 2.45 -5.85
C ILE A 67 10.81 3.58 -5.34
N GLY A 68 12.09 3.52 -5.65
CA GLY A 68 13.04 4.59 -5.31
C GLY A 68 13.45 4.64 -3.84
N ARG A 69 12.89 3.81 -2.94
CA ARG A 69 13.19 3.90 -1.51
C ARG A 69 14.67 3.74 -1.18
N ASN A 70 15.35 2.80 -1.84
CA ASN A 70 16.80 2.64 -1.68
C ASN A 70 17.55 3.92 -2.05
N ALA A 71 17.15 4.60 -3.11
CA ALA A 71 17.75 5.88 -3.49
C ALA A 71 17.46 6.97 -2.44
N LEU A 72 16.27 6.99 -1.83
CA LEU A 72 15.95 7.92 -0.74
C LEU A 72 16.81 7.65 0.51
N VAL A 73 17.05 6.38 0.83
CA VAL A 73 17.96 5.96 1.91
C VAL A 73 19.40 6.36 1.61
N GLU A 74 19.89 6.10 0.41
CA GLU A 74 21.24 6.49 -0.03
C GLU A 74 21.47 8.01 0.00
N LYS A 75 20.42 8.79 -0.26
CA LYS A 75 20.42 10.26 -0.14
C LYS A 75 20.27 10.76 1.29
N GLY A 76 20.08 9.86 2.26
CA GLY A 76 19.91 10.19 3.68
C GLY A 76 18.56 10.85 4.01
N LEU A 77 17.57 10.71 3.13
CA LEU A 77 16.22 11.24 3.34
C LEU A 77 15.37 10.28 4.19
N LEU A 78 15.66 8.99 4.14
CA LEU A 78 14.98 7.95 4.91
C LEU A 78 15.99 7.05 5.62
N GLU A 79 15.56 6.43 6.71
CA GLU A 79 16.33 5.39 7.40
C GLU A 79 16.06 4.01 6.79
N GLN A 80 17.11 3.19 6.70
CA GLN A 80 16.98 1.81 6.25
C GLN A 80 16.06 1.02 7.19
N GLY A 81 15.08 0.32 6.62
CA GLY A 81 14.17 -0.55 7.37
C GLY A 81 13.04 0.18 8.12
N MET A 82 13.02 1.52 8.12
CA MET A 82 11.83 2.23 8.60
C MET A 82 10.70 2.14 7.59
N LEU A 83 9.46 1.97 8.06
CA LEU A 83 8.25 2.17 7.27
C LEU A 83 7.82 3.64 7.42
N PRO A 84 7.27 4.28 6.36
CA PRO A 84 6.72 5.62 6.50
C PRO A 84 5.51 5.57 7.44
N ASN A 85 5.46 6.48 8.42
CA ASN A 85 4.30 6.63 9.30
C ASN A 85 3.18 7.42 8.57
N LEU A 86 2.35 6.72 7.83
CA LEU A 86 1.31 7.35 7.00
C LEU A 86 0.07 7.82 7.79
N GLU A 87 0.15 7.93 9.11
CA GLU A 87 -0.99 8.20 9.99
C GLU A 87 -1.58 9.61 9.80
N TYR A 88 -0.82 10.55 9.22
CA TYR A 88 -1.34 11.87 8.85
C TYR A 88 -2.23 11.83 7.60
N LEU A 89 -2.15 10.76 6.81
CA LEU A 89 -3.06 10.51 5.69
C LEU A 89 -4.31 9.84 6.25
N GLN A 90 -5.48 10.37 5.89
CA GLN A 90 -6.74 9.71 6.19
C GLN A 90 -6.93 8.58 5.16
N LEU A 91 -6.36 7.40 5.46
CA LEU A 91 -6.46 6.19 4.63
C LEU A 91 -7.79 5.49 4.90
N ASN A 92 -8.84 5.94 4.22
CA ASN A 92 -10.23 5.49 4.40
C ASN A 92 -10.85 4.92 3.10
N GLY A 93 -10.03 4.73 2.06
CA GLY A 93 -10.42 4.26 0.73
C GLY A 93 -10.96 5.32 -0.23
N ASP A 94 -11.04 6.60 0.14
CA ASP A 94 -11.46 7.68 -0.77
C ASP A 94 -10.34 8.16 -1.71
N LEU A 95 -9.09 7.81 -1.40
CA LEU A 95 -7.88 8.13 -2.15
C LEU A 95 -7.65 9.64 -2.39
N HIS A 96 -8.20 10.55 -1.55
CA HIS A 96 -8.02 12.01 -1.73
C HIS A 96 -6.55 12.46 -1.59
N TRP A 97 -5.73 11.65 -0.92
CA TRP A 97 -4.30 11.88 -0.74
C TRP A 97 -3.49 11.63 -2.02
N LEU A 98 -3.99 10.80 -2.94
CA LEU A 98 -3.35 10.45 -4.20
C LEU A 98 -3.57 11.59 -5.21
N ARG A 99 -2.70 12.60 -5.23
CA ARG A 99 -2.88 13.80 -6.08
C ARG A 99 -2.25 13.63 -7.45
N ALA A 100 -2.71 14.41 -8.41
CA ALA A 100 -2.05 14.51 -9.70
C ALA A 100 -0.61 15.01 -9.52
N GLN A 101 0.31 14.37 -10.25
CA GLN A 101 1.68 14.83 -10.38
C GLN A 101 1.72 16.20 -11.05
N THR A 102 2.75 16.99 -10.75
CA THR A 102 2.99 18.20 -11.54
C THR A 102 3.37 17.79 -12.98
N PRO A 103 3.08 18.62 -14.00
CA PRO A 103 3.45 18.31 -15.38
C PRO A 103 4.92 17.95 -15.56
N GLU A 104 5.79 18.57 -14.77
CA GLU A 104 7.23 18.38 -14.80
C GLU A 104 7.70 17.08 -14.13
N ILE A 105 6.92 16.48 -13.23
CA ILE A 105 7.18 15.11 -12.72
C ILE A 105 6.60 14.10 -13.70
N ALA A 106 5.40 14.38 -14.21
CA ALA A 106 4.73 13.52 -15.18
C ALA A 106 5.58 13.34 -16.45
N ALA A 107 6.28 14.39 -16.91
CA ALA A 107 7.16 14.36 -18.06
C ALA A 107 8.42 13.47 -17.87
N GLU A 108 8.87 13.29 -16.63
CA GLU A 108 10.03 12.44 -16.29
C GLU A 108 9.66 10.95 -16.25
N HIS A 109 8.36 10.64 -16.26
CA HIS A 109 7.90 9.27 -16.35
C HIS A 109 8.06 8.77 -17.80
N ILE A 110 9.23 8.23 -18.11
CA ILE A 110 9.59 7.73 -19.47
C ILE A 110 9.01 6.34 -19.81
N TRP A 111 8.28 5.75 -18.88
CA TRP A 111 7.83 4.37 -18.89
C TRP A 111 6.30 4.24 -18.96
N GLU A 112 5.78 3.11 -19.44
CA GLU A 112 4.34 2.88 -19.46
C GLU A 112 3.82 2.66 -18.03
N ARG A 113 2.82 3.46 -17.61
CA ARG A 113 2.21 3.40 -16.28
C ARG A 113 1.28 2.20 -16.08
N GLY A 114 0.98 1.48 -17.15
CA GLY A 114 -0.07 0.48 -17.21
C GLY A 114 -1.42 1.08 -17.54
N ARG A 115 -2.42 0.21 -17.52
CA ARG A 115 -3.80 0.55 -17.91
C ARG A 115 -4.71 0.19 -16.77
N ALA A 116 -5.64 1.08 -16.46
CA ALA A 116 -6.75 0.74 -15.61
C ALA A 116 -7.50 -0.47 -16.19
N ALA A 117 -8.01 -1.31 -15.30
CA ALA A 117 -8.87 -2.41 -15.64
C ALA A 117 -10.14 -1.90 -16.33
N SER A 118 -10.65 -2.66 -17.30
CA SER A 118 -11.92 -2.31 -17.91
C SER A 118 -13.05 -2.37 -16.86
N PRO A 119 -14.14 -1.60 -17.03
CA PRO A 119 -15.29 -1.68 -16.14
C PRO A 119 -15.81 -3.12 -15.97
N GLU A 120 -15.81 -3.92 -17.04
CA GLU A 120 -16.22 -5.33 -17.01
C GLU A 120 -15.32 -6.18 -16.11
N ALA A 121 -14.00 -5.98 -16.18
CA ALA A 121 -13.05 -6.69 -15.34
C ALA A 121 -13.20 -6.30 -13.86
N VAL A 122 -13.42 -5.02 -13.56
CA VAL A 122 -13.66 -4.54 -12.19
C VAL A 122 -14.98 -5.09 -11.65
N HIS A 123 -16.07 -5.04 -12.43
CA HIS A 123 -17.35 -5.62 -12.02
C HIS A 123 -17.24 -7.13 -11.81
N LYS A 124 -16.51 -7.84 -12.66
CA LYS A 124 -16.26 -9.28 -12.50
C LYS A 124 -15.53 -9.56 -11.18
N LEU A 125 -14.46 -8.82 -10.88
CA LEU A 125 -13.72 -8.96 -9.61
C LEU A 125 -14.64 -8.75 -8.40
N ILE A 126 -15.46 -7.70 -8.42
CA ILE A 126 -16.39 -7.41 -7.32
C ILE A 126 -17.40 -8.55 -7.17
N ALA A 127 -18.02 -8.99 -8.26
CA ALA A 127 -18.99 -10.08 -8.24
C ALA A 127 -18.38 -11.40 -7.77
N ASP A 128 -17.15 -11.72 -8.17
CA ASP A 128 -16.43 -12.90 -7.70
C ASP A 128 -16.08 -12.80 -6.21
N ALA A 129 -15.61 -11.63 -5.75
CA ALA A 129 -15.34 -11.40 -4.34
C ALA A 129 -16.61 -11.55 -3.47
N GLU A 130 -17.73 -10.95 -3.90
CA GLU A 130 -19.02 -11.07 -3.21
C GLU A 130 -19.52 -12.51 -3.15
N ARG A 131 -19.46 -13.23 -4.28
CA ARG A 131 -19.87 -14.65 -4.38
C ARG A 131 -19.09 -15.54 -3.42
N LEU A 132 -17.83 -15.20 -3.15
CA LEU A 132 -16.94 -15.95 -2.26
C LEU A 132 -16.96 -15.44 -0.81
N GLY A 133 -17.69 -14.36 -0.53
CA GLY A 133 -17.70 -13.72 0.79
C GLY A 133 -16.37 -13.05 1.15
N LEU A 134 -15.60 -12.60 0.17
CA LEU A 134 -14.34 -11.88 0.36
C LEU A 134 -14.59 -10.37 0.55
N MET A 135 -13.74 -9.73 1.35
CA MET A 135 -13.77 -8.27 1.52
C MET A 135 -12.59 -7.64 0.79
N LEU A 136 -12.87 -6.86 -0.25
CA LEU A 136 -11.86 -6.04 -0.91
C LEU A 136 -11.58 -4.79 -0.06
N PRO A 137 -10.32 -4.33 0.06
CA PRO A 137 -10.00 -3.07 0.70
C PRO A 137 -10.78 -1.91 0.08
N ALA A 138 -11.20 -0.96 0.91
CA ALA A 138 -11.83 0.25 0.44
C ALA A 138 -10.88 0.98 -0.54
N GLY A 139 -11.43 1.48 -1.64
CA GLY A 139 -10.66 2.17 -2.68
C GLY A 139 -9.92 1.26 -3.67
N PHE A 140 -9.73 -0.05 -3.40
CA PHE A 140 -8.99 -0.94 -4.32
C PHE A 140 -9.62 -0.98 -5.72
N ALA A 141 -10.92 -1.28 -5.78
CA ALA A 141 -11.67 -1.33 -7.04
C ALA A 141 -11.73 0.04 -7.74
N THR A 142 -11.89 1.12 -6.96
CA THR A 142 -11.88 2.51 -7.46
C THR A 142 -10.54 2.84 -8.12
N PHE A 143 -9.43 2.48 -7.47
CA PHE A 143 -8.09 2.71 -7.97
C PHE A 143 -7.85 1.92 -9.26
N ILE A 144 -8.05 0.61 -9.23
CA ILE A 144 -7.67 -0.26 -10.36
C ILE A 144 -8.52 0.01 -11.60
N GLY A 145 -9.75 0.52 -11.43
CA GLY A 145 -10.65 0.92 -12.52
C GLY A 145 -10.50 2.35 -13.00
N SER A 146 -9.62 3.17 -12.41
CA SER A 146 -9.48 4.59 -12.75
C SER A 146 -8.14 4.88 -13.42
N GLN A 147 -8.17 5.13 -14.73
CA GLN A 147 -6.97 5.51 -15.49
C GLN A 147 -6.36 6.79 -14.93
N GLU A 148 -7.20 7.74 -14.52
CA GLU A 148 -6.76 8.98 -13.90
C GLU A 148 -5.95 8.71 -12.63
N LEU A 149 -6.38 7.81 -11.75
CA LEU A 149 -5.66 7.48 -10.51
C LEU A 149 -4.37 6.70 -10.78
N VAL A 150 -4.40 5.73 -11.71
CA VAL A 150 -3.21 4.98 -12.14
C VAL A 150 -2.13 5.93 -12.67
N GLU A 151 -2.51 6.94 -13.44
CA GLU A 151 -1.59 7.92 -14.01
C GLU A 151 -0.93 8.84 -12.99
N ARG A 152 -1.44 8.91 -11.76
CA ARG A 152 -0.84 9.69 -10.66
C ARG A 152 0.39 9.03 -10.06
N LEU A 153 0.62 7.75 -10.34
CA LEU A 153 1.75 7.00 -9.79
C LEU A 153 3.04 7.19 -10.61
N HIS A 154 4.17 7.30 -9.90
CA HIS A 154 5.49 7.17 -10.48
C HIS A 154 5.98 5.74 -10.26
N LEU A 155 5.88 4.90 -11.29
CA LEU A 155 6.01 3.45 -11.16
C LEU A 155 7.42 2.88 -11.35
N GLY A 156 8.41 3.70 -11.73
CA GLY A 156 9.83 3.31 -11.75
C GLY A 156 10.16 2.04 -12.54
N GLY A 157 9.35 1.70 -13.54
CA GLY A 157 9.49 0.49 -14.35
C GLY A 157 8.46 -0.60 -14.06
N ASN A 158 7.60 -0.42 -13.07
CA ASN A 158 6.43 -1.26 -12.82
C ASN A 158 5.22 -0.83 -13.67
N THR A 159 4.25 -1.72 -13.78
CA THR A 159 3.03 -1.54 -14.58
C THR A 159 1.84 -2.06 -13.80
N ILE A 160 0.79 -1.24 -13.71
CA ILE A 160 -0.49 -1.63 -13.11
C ILE A 160 -1.32 -2.40 -14.13
N GLY A 161 -1.97 -3.47 -13.68
CA GLY A 161 -2.95 -4.22 -14.46
C GLY A 161 -3.61 -5.31 -13.65
N LEU A 162 -4.93 -5.44 -13.82
CA LEU A 162 -5.75 -6.40 -13.08
C LEU A 162 -5.66 -7.79 -13.72
N GLY A 163 -5.23 -8.77 -12.92
CA GLY A 163 -5.31 -10.18 -13.25
C GLY A 163 -6.61 -10.82 -12.76
N GLU A 164 -6.67 -12.14 -12.89
CA GLU A 164 -7.77 -12.93 -12.33
C GLU A 164 -7.58 -13.16 -10.82
N LEU A 165 -8.67 -13.55 -10.17
CA LEU A 165 -8.67 -13.95 -8.77
C LEU A 165 -8.33 -15.44 -8.68
N PHE A 166 -7.40 -15.81 -7.79
CA PHE A 166 -6.96 -17.19 -7.58
C PHE A 166 -7.13 -17.59 -6.14
N LYS A 167 -7.45 -18.86 -5.90
CA LYS A 167 -7.50 -19.42 -4.55
C LYS A 167 -6.10 -19.84 -4.11
N CYS A 168 -5.68 -19.46 -2.91
CA CYS A 168 -4.44 -19.94 -2.31
C CYS A 168 -4.51 -21.43 -1.96
N THR A 169 -3.39 -22.12 -2.11
CA THR A 169 -3.22 -23.47 -1.53
C THR A 169 -3.11 -23.38 -0.02
N SER A 170 -3.28 -24.51 0.67
CA SER A 170 -3.18 -24.54 2.14
C SER A 170 -1.77 -24.23 2.63
N GLU A 171 -0.76 -24.57 1.83
CA GLU A 171 0.65 -24.32 2.07
C GLU A 171 0.98 -22.83 1.97
N GLN A 172 0.29 -22.08 1.10
CA GLN A 172 0.55 -20.66 0.85
C GLN A 172 0.02 -19.75 1.95
N ASP A 173 -1.17 -20.04 2.48
CA ASP A 173 -1.84 -19.14 3.43
C ASP A 173 -2.13 -19.77 4.81
N GLY A 174 -1.65 -21.01 5.04
CA GLY A 174 -1.90 -21.76 6.27
C GLY A 174 -3.31 -22.33 6.37
N GLY A 175 -3.93 -22.65 5.22
CA GLY A 175 -5.26 -23.25 5.15
C GLY A 175 -6.39 -22.28 5.48
N LYS A 176 -6.21 -20.99 5.23
CA LYS A 176 -7.24 -19.97 5.47
C LYS A 176 -8.21 -19.85 4.29
N GLY A 177 -7.89 -20.45 3.15
CA GLY A 177 -8.75 -20.43 1.97
C GLY A 177 -8.91 -19.04 1.38
N GLY A 178 -7.92 -18.18 1.59
CA GLY A 178 -7.86 -16.85 1.00
C GLY A 178 -7.62 -16.90 -0.50
N HIS A 179 -7.78 -15.74 -1.12
CA HIS A 179 -7.62 -15.56 -2.54
C HIS A 179 -6.67 -14.40 -2.81
N VAL A 180 -5.96 -14.45 -3.94
CA VAL A 180 -5.10 -13.36 -4.40
C VAL A 180 -5.52 -12.92 -5.79
N VAL A 181 -5.59 -11.61 -6.00
CA VAL A 181 -5.69 -11.01 -7.32
C VAL A 181 -4.43 -10.22 -7.62
N ARG A 182 -3.75 -10.55 -8.72
CA ARG A 182 -2.59 -9.76 -9.18
C ARG A 182 -3.06 -8.39 -9.67
N PHE A 183 -2.33 -7.34 -9.32
CA PHE A 183 -2.67 -5.99 -9.78
C PHE A 183 -1.48 -5.15 -10.27
N MET A 184 -0.24 -5.64 -10.11
CA MET A 184 0.97 -4.97 -10.59
C MET A 184 2.06 -5.99 -10.92
N CYS A 185 2.92 -5.67 -11.88
CA CYS A 185 4.16 -6.38 -12.14
C CYS A 185 5.28 -5.41 -12.51
N ASP A 186 6.53 -5.88 -12.45
CA ASP A 186 7.63 -5.16 -13.10
C ASP A 186 7.58 -5.42 -14.61
N ARG A 187 8.17 -4.52 -15.41
CA ARG A 187 8.17 -4.70 -16.88
C ARG A 187 9.12 -5.79 -17.38
N GLN A 188 9.89 -6.39 -16.49
CA GLN A 188 10.71 -7.56 -16.82
C GLN A 188 9.95 -8.86 -16.62
N ASP A 189 8.72 -8.82 -16.09
CA ASP A 189 7.90 -9.98 -15.80
C ASP A 189 8.63 -10.95 -14.85
N ARG A 190 9.20 -10.38 -13.78
CA ARG A 190 10.02 -11.04 -12.75
C ARG A 190 9.59 -10.72 -11.33
N SER A 191 8.77 -9.70 -11.14
CA SER A 191 8.25 -9.30 -9.83
C SER A 191 6.78 -8.97 -9.96
N TYR A 192 5.97 -9.52 -9.06
CA TYR A 192 4.53 -9.42 -9.12
C TYR A 192 3.98 -9.04 -7.77
N TRP A 193 2.96 -8.17 -7.77
CA TRP A 193 2.23 -7.79 -6.58
C TRP A 193 0.76 -8.16 -6.73
N GLY A 194 0.22 -8.73 -5.67
CA GLY A 194 -1.17 -9.12 -5.58
C GLY A 194 -1.82 -8.66 -4.28
N LEU A 195 -3.14 -8.56 -4.31
CA LEU A 195 -3.96 -8.32 -3.14
C LEU A 195 -4.48 -9.66 -2.66
N TYR A 196 -4.02 -10.09 -1.48
CA TYR A 196 -4.60 -11.20 -0.75
C TYR A 196 -5.83 -10.72 0.03
N THR A 197 -6.89 -11.54 0.07
CA THR A 197 -8.06 -11.34 0.92
C THR A 197 -8.65 -12.68 1.39
N ASP A 198 -9.27 -12.72 2.57
CA ASP A 198 -9.99 -13.87 3.09
C ASP A 198 -11.42 -13.53 3.54
N THR A 199 -12.20 -14.57 3.88
CA THR A 199 -13.60 -14.43 4.33
C THR A 199 -13.74 -13.89 5.75
N ALA A 200 -12.64 -13.79 6.51
CA ALA A 200 -12.60 -13.14 7.82
C ALA A 200 -12.31 -11.63 7.71
N GLY A 201 -12.17 -11.11 6.48
CA GLY A 201 -11.93 -9.70 6.21
C GLY A 201 -10.48 -9.28 6.37
N HIS A 202 -9.54 -10.22 6.46
CA HIS A 202 -8.12 -9.90 6.42
C HIS A 202 -7.69 -9.68 4.97
N SER A 203 -6.84 -8.69 4.74
CA SER A 203 -6.18 -8.47 3.44
C SER A 203 -4.70 -8.14 3.62
N CYS A 204 -3.89 -8.30 2.58
CA CYS A 204 -2.54 -7.74 2.54
C CYS A 204 -2.06 -7.61 1.11
N VAL A 205 -1.00 -6.83 0.90
CA VAL A 205 -0.26 -6.85 -0.36
C VAL A 205 0.80 -7.94 -0.27
N VAL A 206 0.76 -8.85 -1.22
CA VAL A 206 1.75 -9.92 -1.37
C VAL A 206 2.63 -9.68 -2.58
N HIS A 207 3.86 -10.17 -2.51
CA HIS A 207 4.84 -10.17 -3.60
C HIS A 207 5.27 -11.60 -3.94
N ALA A 208 5.50 -11.86 -5.22
CA ALA A 208 6.06 -13.11 -5.74
C ALA A 208 7.03 -12.83 -6.90
N THR A 209 8.07 -13.65 -7.07
CA THR A 209 9.07 -13.52 -8.15
C THR A 209 8.82 -14.46 -9.33
N ASP A 210 8.09 -15.55 -9.11
CA ASP A 210 7.96 -16.65 -10.08
C ASP A 210 6.50 -16.80 -10.56
N TRP A 211 5.77 -15.69 -10.65
CA TRP A 211 4.37 -15.67 -11.09
C TRP A 211 4.21 -15.52 -12.61
N SER A 212 5.14 -16.12 -13.37
CA SER A 212 5.30 -15.96 -14.81
C SER A 212 4.35 -16.80 -15.66
N ASP A 213 3.71 -17.82 -15.09
CA ASP A 213 2.76 -18.67 -15.82
C ASP A 213 1.45 -17.96 -16.18
N PHE A 214 1.27 -16.72 -15.70
CA PHE A 214 0.08 -15.94 -15.94
C PHE A 214 0.45 -14.69 -16.73
N SER A 215 0.13 -14.67 -18.02
CA SER A 215 0.27 -13.47 -18.86
C SER A 215 -0.39 -12.29 -18.17
N CYS A 216 0.40 -11.31 -17.74
CA CYS A 216 -0.11 -10.01 -17.35
C CYS A 216 -0.71 -9.39 -18.60
N GLY A 217 -2.04 -9.21 -18.63
CA GLY A 217 -2.71 -8.43 -19.69
C GLY A 217 -2.22 -6.98 -19.78
N CYS A 218 -1.34 -6.58 -18.84
CA CYS A 218 -0.61 -5.33 -18.76
C CYS A 218 0.66 -5.30 -19.65
N CYS A 219 1.20 -6.44 -20.09
CA CYS A 219 2.17 -6.51 -21.17
C CYS A 219 1.42 -6.92 -22.44
N VAL A 220 1.16 -5.95 -23.32
CA VAL A 220 0.39 -6.15 -24.55
C VAL A 220 1.11 -7.16 -25.46
N VAL A 221 0.84 -8.44 -25.26
CA VAL A 221 0.71 -9.39 -26.35
C VAL A 221 -0.78 -9.71 -26.38
N GLU A 222 -1.49 -9.17 -27.37
CA GLU A 222 -2.88 -9.55 -27.65
C GLU A 222 -2.91 -11.06 -27.93
N TYR A 223 -3.01 -11.87 -26.89
CA TYR A 223 -3.47 -13.24 -27.05
C TYR A 223 -4.99 -13.19 -27.15
N PRO A 224 -5.58 -13.86 -28.15
CA PRO A 224 -7.03 -13.98 -28.24
C PRO A 224 -7.51 -14.66 -26.95
N GLN A 225 -8.10 -13.88 -26.06
CA GLN A 225 -8.76 -14.42 -24.88
C GLN A 225 -9.96 -15.21 -25.37
N THR A 226 -9.77 -16.54 -25.42
CA THR A 226 -10.93 -17.43 -25.49
C THR A 226 -11.57 -17.31 -24.10
N PRO A 227 -12.84 -16.90 -23.98
CA PRO A 227 -13.49 -16.81 -22.69
C PRO A 227 -13.70 -18.24 -22.20
N VAL A 228 -12.72 -18.77 -21.46
CA VAL A 228 -12.94 -20.00 -20.73
C VAL A 228 -13.81 -19.60 -19.55
N VAL A 229 -15.09 -19.91 -19.66
CA VAL A 229 -16.04 -19.84 -18.54
C VAL A 229 -15.58 -20.87 -17.53
N HIS A 230 -14.66 -20.48 -16.67
CA HIS A 230 -14.27 -21.27 -15.51
C HIS A 230 -15.36 -21.05 -14.45
N GLU A 231 -16.33 -21.96 -14.37
CA GLU A 231 -17.27 -22.02 -13.24
C GLU A 231 -16.54 -22.20 -11.89
N ALA A 232 -15.29 -22.66 -11.91
CA ALA A 232 -14.41 -22.82 -10.75
C ALA A 232 -13.25 -21.81 -10.81
N ILE A 233 -13.00 -21.10 -9.71
CA ILE A 233 -11.80 -20.27 -9.58
C ILE A 233 -10.57 -21.17 -9.61
N ALA A 234 -9.59 -20.81 -10.43
CA ALA A 234 -8.32 -21.52 -10.50
C ALA A 234 -7.61 -21.45 -9.13
N GLU A 235 -7.05 -22.58 -8.71
CA GLU A 235 -6.11 -22.59 -7.60
C GLU A 235 -4.76 -22.06 -8.09
N ALA A 236 -4.07 -21.32 -7.22
CA ALA A 236 -2.71 -20.86 -7.50
C ALA A 236 -1.77 -22.07 -7.64
N ASP A 237 -0.74 -21.92 -8.48
CA ASP A 237 0.34 -22.91 -8.55
C ASP A 237 0.95 -23.10 -7.15
N ALA A 238 1.10 -24.36 -6.74
CA ALA A 238 1.61 -24.75 -5.43
C ALA A 238 3.06 -24.28 -5.19
N ASP A 239 3.83 -24.06 -6.25
CA ASP A 239 5.20 -23.57 -6.16
C ASP A 239 5.29 -22.04 -5.98
N LEU A 240 4.18 -21.30 -6.17
CA LEU A 240 4.15 -19.86 -5.92
C LEU A 240 4.33 -19.56 -4.44
N ARG A 241 5.31 -18.69 -4.15
CA ARG A 241 5.61 -18.22 -2.80
C ARG A 241 5.23 -16.77 -2.66
N PHE A 242 4.24 -16.52 -1.79
CA PHE A 242 3.83 -15.17 -1.43
C PHE A 242 4.61 -14.67 -0.22
N ILE A 243 5.04 -13.42 -0.31
CA ILE A 243 5.67 -12.67 0.78
C ILE A 243 4.80 -11.47 1.08
N CYS A 244 4.43 -11.25 2.34
CA CYS A 244 3.68 -10.04 2.71
C CYS A 244 4.63 -8.84 2.67
N VAL A 245 4.32 -7.87 1.81
CA VAL A 245 5.07 -6.61 1.72
C VAL A 245 4.44 -5.51 2.56
N ASN A 246 3.12 -5.56 2.76
CA ASN A 246 2.40 -4.67 3.66
C ASN A 246 1.06 -5.30 4.05
N ALA A 247 0.65 -5.15 5.31
CA ALA A 247 -0.62 -5.65 5.80
C ALA A 247 -1.82 -4.85 5.29
N GLU A 248 -1.64 -3.60 4.87
CA GLU A 248 -2.70 -2.73 4.39
C GLU A 248 -2.40 -2.24 2.97
N TRP A 249 -3.36 -2.45 2.06
CA TRP A 249 -3.19 -2.06 0.67
C TRP A 249 -3.06 -0.54 0.48
N GLU A 250 -3.86 0.24 1.19
CA GLU A 250 -3.84 1.70 1.02
C GLU A 250 -2.56 2.32 1.59
N GLU A 251 -2.05 1.78 2.72
CA GLU A 251 -0.74 2.16 3.26
C GLU A 251 0.39 1.84 2.28
N TRP A 252 0.38 0.64 1.69
CA TRP A 252 1.33 0.25 0.66
C TRP A 252 1.27 1.20 -0.55
N MET A 253 0.07 1.53 -1.01
CA MET A 253 -0.12 2.40 -2.17
C MET A 253 0.37 3.82 -1.88
N ALA A 254 0.09 4.35 -0.68
CA ALA A 254 0.57 5.66 -0.26
C ALA A 254 2.10 5.70 -0.17
N GLY A 255 2.73 4.68 0.41
CA GLY A 255 4.18 4.54 0.43
C GLY A 255 4.80 4.50 -0.98
N MET A 256 4.22 3.70 -1.88
CA MET A 256 4.62 3.60 -3.29
C MET A 256 4.53 4.94 -4.03
N TYR A 257 3.42 5.66 -3.85
CA TYR A 257 3.18 6.96 -4.46
C TYR A 257 4.18 8.01 -3.97
N LEU A 258 4.40 8.11 -2.66
CA LEU A 258 5.25 9.14 -2.06
C LEU A 258 6.73 8.89 -2.36
N ASP A 259 7.20 7.64 -2.21
CA ASP A 259 8.58 7.29 -2.51
C ASP A 259 8.87 7.48 -4.01
N GLY A 260 7.95 7.04 -4.88
CA GLY A 260 8.07 7.23 -6.33
C GLY A 260 8.06 8.70 -6.74
N TRP A 261 7.21 9.52 -6.13
CA TRP A 261 7.15 10.96 -6.39
C TRP A 261 8.47 11.64 -6.02
N ILE A 262 8.96 11.42 -4.79
CA ILE A 262 10.22 12.03 -4.32
C ILE A 262 11.39 11.58 -5.18
N TRP A 263 11.44 10.28 -5.50
CA TRP A 263 12.47 9.76 -6.39
C TRP A 263 12.42 10.43 -7.76
N GLY A 264 11.24 10.60 -8.36
CA GLY A 264 11.05 11.33 -9.61
C GLY A 264 11.53 12.79 -9.53
N THR A 265 11.23 13.49 -8.43
CA THR A 265 11.70 14.87 -8.19
C THR A 265 13.23 14.94 -8.10
N LEU A 266 13.86 14.01 -7.37
CA LEU A 266 15.32 13.95 -7.26
C LEU A 266 15.98 13.58 -8.58
N TRP A 267 15.39 12.65 -9.34
CA TRP A 267 15.89 12.25 -10.66
C TRP A 267 15.88 13.40 -11.65
N ALA A 268 14.87 14.26 -11.59
CA ALA A 268 14.78 15.50 -12.36
C ALA A 268 15.77 16.60 -11.92
N GLY A 269 16.64 16.32 -10.94
CA GLY A 269 17.59 17.29 -10.40
C GLY A 269 16.95 18.42 -9.60
N ARG A 270 15.72 18.22 -9.10
CA ARG A 270 14.97 19.22 -8.33
C ARG A 270 15.15 19.02 -6.83
N GLU A 271 14.93 20.09 -6.09
CA GLU A 271 14.81 20.04 -4.63
C GLU A 271 13.45 19.49 -4.22
N VAL A 272 13.45 18.67 -3.18
CA VAL A 272 12.24 18.14 -2.55
C VAL A 272 11.60 19.29 -1.74
N VAL A 273 10.37 19.68 -2.06
CA VAL A 273 9.70 20.84 -1.43
C VAL A 273 8.22 20.58 -1.13
N GLY A 274 7.59 21.43 -0.32
CA GLY A 274 6.17 21.34 0.00
C GLY A 274 5.81 19.99 0.62
N ARG A 275 4.79 19.29 0.08
CA ARG A 275 4.31 18.00 0.60
C ARG A 275 5.33 16.86 0.53
N GLU A 276 6.20 16.88 -0.46
CA GLU A 276 7.30 15.92 -0.54
C GLU A 276 8.23 16.08 0.67
N MET A 277 8.49 17.35 1.02
CA MET A 277 9.30 17.69 2.19
C MET A 277 8.52 17.44 3.48
N GLU A 278 7.20 17.65 3.54
CA GLU A 278 6.38 17.24 4.68
C GLU A 278 6.54 15.72 4.90
N TYR A 279 6.37 14.90 3.85
CA TYR A 279 6.64 13.46 3.91
C TYR A 279 8.06 13.17 4.44
N VAL A 280 9.10 13.77 3.85
CA VAL A 280 10.48 13.57 4.33
C VAL A 280 10.69 14.07 5.77
N GLN A 281 10.05 15.14 6.21
CA GLN A 281 10.21 15.69 7.56
C GLN A 281 9.47 14.86 8.61
N TYR A 282 8.34 14.27 8.25
CA TYR A 282 7.63 13.32 9.10
C TYR A 282 8.35 11.96 9.18
N PHE A 283 9.21 11.59 8.21
CA PHE A 283 9.78 10.22 8.09
C PHE A 283 11.31 10.10 8.06
N GLY A 284 12.02 11.16 7.74
CA GLY A 284 13.47 11.26 7.85
C GLY A 284 13.87 11.73 9.23
N LYS A 285 15.12 11.47 9.65
CA LYS A 285 15.67 12.18 10.82
C LYS A 285 15.45 13.69 10.60
N PRO A 286 15.15 14.50 11.64
CA PRO A 286 15.40 15.92 11.54
C PRO A 286 16.85 16.07 11.09
N ALA A 287 17.08 16.68 9.93
CA ALA A 287 18.41 16.82 9.36
C ALA A 287 19.32 17.36 10.46
N GLN A 288 20.27 16.55 10.94
CA GLN A 288 21.32 17.11 11.77
C GLN A 288 22.01 18.14 10.87
N PRO A 289 22.09 19.41 11.28
CA PRO A 289 22.75 20.42 10.47
C PRO A 289 24.12 19.88 10.13
N ARG A 290 24.42 19.75 8.83
CA ARG A 290 25.75 19.33 8.38
C ARG A 290 26.74 20.23 9.10
N SER A 291 27.53 19.68 10.01
CA SER A 291 28.72 20.34 10.49
C SER A 291 29.53 20.66 9.24
N GLN A 292 29.69 21.95 8.94
CA GLN A 292 30.57 22.35 7.86
C GLN A 292 31.94 21.72 8.15
N PRO A 293 32.57 21.05 7.18
CA PRO A 293 33.93 20.59 7.36
C PRO A 293 34.79 21.83 7.63
N SER A 294 35.40 21.84 8.82
CA SER A 294 36.37 22.84 9.27
C SER A 294 37.62 22.83 8.41
#